data_AF-A0AAC8QCY6-F1
#
_entry.id   AF-A0AAC8QCY6-F1
#
_cell.length_a   1.000
_cell.length_b   1.000
_cell.length_c   1.000
_cell.angle_alpha   90.00
_cell.angle_beta   90.00
_cell.angle_gamma   90.00
#
_symmetry.space_group_name_H-M   'P 1'
#
loop_
_entity.id
_entity.type
_entity.pdbx_description
1 polymer ?
#
loop_
_entity_poly.entity_id
_entity_poly.type
_entity_poly.pdbx_seq_one_letter_code
_entity_poly.pdbx_strand_id
1 'polypeptide(L)'
;MRHTTLPIAALLGAALSFLPGCESTKSGSPSPSDPQAQESTSMKAADAWKRARVGDRVTYSFSGTQSTEPRGGGTLRTLGGQVTLEVVAVQQPWVWVRLAFTDEAGKPLAQTRLARELLFPVRADTTRPLDVPHAGEVSAEKPSSAGRTWEASRYVSDQRPVDGPLRTRVYANEPGPLYLTRGLIDANITLSGFGAAGGFQLTLREFREGSAGANAPVPSLERPLGPGSYYDRRVDVGPSPSVQRVCFAAERGYLLRTEAPVDANAAPCSDFSQVEPEPLEEVLINLPWEALSSGDWPPATAASVTRGTFTAEGREVPALTEQSTENVEGTQRVFSQTYAADPWAPGFAGLPYEARFQPLASSTERVAAGGKREPEGGTRIVRWGSWLGGQK
;
A
#
# COMPACT_ATOMS: atom_id res chain seq x y z
N MET A 1 45.46 -28.46 17.96
CA MET A 1 45.23 -28.78 19.38
C MET A 1 44.03 -27.97 19.87
N ARG A 2 43.10 -28.67 20.55
CA ARG A 2 41.89 -28.19 21.28
C ARG A 2 40.66 -27.74 20.47
N HIS A 3 39.74 -28.70 20.25
CA HIS A 3 38.37 -28.79 20.80
C HIS A 3 37.74 -27.48 21.37
N THR A 4 36.45 -27.12 21.23
CA THR A 4 35.20 -27.87 20.94
C THR A 4 33.99 -26.89 20.83
N THR A 5 32.88 -27.38 20.27
CA THR A 5 31.45 -27.16 20.66
C THR A 5 30.72 -25.81 20.44
N LEU A 6 29.77 -25.82 19.49
CA LEU A 6 28.37 -25.32 19.64
C LEU A 6 27.66 -26.08 20.79
N PRO A 7 26.48 -25.71 21.40
CA PRO A 7 25.29 -25.09 20.77
C PRO A 7 24.29 -24.30 21.73
N ILE A 8 23.06 -23.99 21.25
CA ILE A 8 21.73 -23.91 21.95
C ILE A 8 21.27 -22.61 22.69
N ALA A 9 20.30 -21.93 22.04
CA ALA A 9 18.92 -21.58 22.43
C ALA A 9 18.51 -20.75 23.70
N ALA A 10 17.53 -19.87 23.42
CA ALA A 10 16.21 -19.72 24.08
C ALA A 10 16.01 -18.98 25.42
N LEU A 11 14.94 -18.15 25.39
CA LEU A 11 13.90 -17.87 26.42
C LEU A 11 14.12 -16.79 27.51
N LEU A 12 13.21 -15.79 27.46
CA LEU A 12 12.34 -15.21 28.50
C LEU A 12 12.87 -14.98 29.94
N GLY A 13 12.62 -13.77 30.47
CA GLY A 13 12.52 -13.55 31.91
C GLY A 13 12.53 -12.07 32.34
N ALA A 14 11.35 -11.55 32.68
CA ALA A 14 11.15 -10.24 33.30
C ALA A 14 11.59 -10.22 34.78
N ALA A 15 12.00 -9.06 35.28
CA ALA A 15 11.94 -8.73 36.71
C ALA A 15 11.81 -7.21 36.93
N LEU A 16 10.71 -6.85 37.59
CA LEU A 16 10.37 -5.53 38.14
C LEU A 16 11.28 -5.17 39.33
N SER A 17 11.63 -3.89 39.45
CA SER A 17 12.07 -3.29 40.71
C SER A 17 11.36 -1.96 40.96
N PHE A 18 10.50 -1.97 41.98
CA PHE A 18 9.82 -0.83 42.58
C PHE A 18 10.76 -0.05 43.51
N LEU A 19 10.69 1.28 43.52
CA LEU A 19 10.86 2.12 44.72
C LEU A 19 10.04 3.44 44.61
N PRO A 20 9.67 4.10 45.75
CA PRO A 20 8.49 4.96 45.88
C PRO A 20 8.75 6.46 46.19
N GLY A 21 7.69 7.29 46.04
CA GLY A 21 7.52 8.65 46.61
C GLY A 21 7.94 9.82 45.69
N CYS A 22 7.27 10.96 45.54
CA CYS A 22 6.18 11.61 46.29
C CYS A 22 5.39 12.64 45.42
N GLU A 23 4.13 12.84 45.81
CA GLU A 23 3.28 14.06 45.71
C GLU A 23 2.72 14.56 44.37
N SER A 24 1.61 13.91 44.01
CA SER A 24 0.29 14.48 43.66
C SER A 24 0.17 16.02 43.57
N THR A 25 0.15 16.52 42.33
CA THR A 25 -0.70 17.65 41.96
C THR A 25 -1.76 17.17 40.97
N LYS A 26 -3.00 17.47 41.34
CA LYS A 26 -4.27 17.06 40.73
C LYS A 26 -4.30 17.35 39.21
N SER A 27 -4.18 16.32 38.39
CA SER A 27 -4.50 16.36 36.96
C SER A 27 -5.74 15.50 36.71
N GLY A 28 -6.77 16.09 36.08
CA GLY A 28 -7.93 15.34 35.62
C GLY A 28 -7.49 14.36 34.53
N SER A 29 -7.60 13.07 34.80
CA SER A 29 -7.42 12.02 33.81
C SER A 29 -8.47 12.17 32.70
N PRO A 30 -8.10 12.09 31.41
CA PRO A 30 -9.06 11.75 30.37
C PRO A 30 -9.43 10.27 30.50
N SER A 31 -10.73 9.96 30.36
CA SER A 31 -11.27 8.60 30.37
C SER A 31 -10.59 7.71 29.31
N PRO A 32 -10.42 6.40 29.58
CA PRO A 32 -10.05 5.46 28.54
C PRO A 32 -11.10 5.46 27.43
N SER A 33 -10.65 5.49 26.18
CA SER A 33 -11.47 5.39 24.97
C SER A 33 -12.53 4.30 25.11
N ASP A 34 -13.80 4.67 24.93
CA ASP A 34 -14.92 3.76 25.12
C ASP A 34 -15.02 2.78 23.94
N PRO A 35 -14.72 1.47 24.11
CA PRO A 35 -14.75 0.50 23.03
C PRO A 35 -16.14 0.38 22.39
N GLN A 36 -17.21 0.72 23.12
CA GLN A 36 -18.57 0.72 22.60
C GLN A 36 -18.79 1.79 21.52
N ALA A 37 -18.13 2.94 21.62
CA ALA A 37 -18.25 4.01 20.62
C ALA A 37 -17.60 3.58 19.29
N GLN A 38 -16.44 2.91 19.35
CA GLN A 38 -15.70 2.45 18.18
C GLN A 38 -16.34 1.24 17.48
N GLU A 39 -16.94 0.33 18.26
CA GLU A 39 -17.73 -0.78 17.73
C GLU A 39 -18.98 -0.27 16.99
N SER A 40 -19.63 0.80 17.48
CA SER A 40 -20.80 1.39 16.83
C SER A 40 -20.48 2.09 15.50
N THR A 41 -19.31 2.72 15.36
CA THR A 41 -18.90 3.40 14.12
C THR A 41 -18.46 2.42 13.04
N SER A 42 -17.74 1.35 13.40
CA SER A 42 -17.34 0.29 12.46
C SER A 42 -18.55 -0.48 11.90
N MET A 43 -19.56 -0.78 12.72
CA MET A 43 -20.82 -1.38 12.25
C MET A 43 -21.59 -0.46 11.29
N LYS A 44 -21.70 0.84 11.61
CA LYS A 44 -22.33 1.84 10.72
C LYS A 44 -21.59 1.97 9.38
N ALA A 45 -20.27 1.93 9.39
CA ALA A 45 -19.44 1.96 8.19
C ALA A 45 -19.62 0.69 7.33
N ALA A 46 -19.67 -0.49 7.95
CA ALA A 46 -19.95 -1.75 7.25
C ALA A 46 -21.33 -1.71 6.57
N ASP A 47 -22.33 -1.15 7.23
CA ASP A 47 -23.65 -0.98 6.62
C ASP A 47 -23.70 0.11 5.54
N ALA A 48 -22.80 1.09 5.56
CA ALA A 48 -22.70 2.09 4.51
C ALA A 48 -22.22 1.49 3.17
N TRP A 49 -21.26 0.56 3.20
CA TRP A 49 -20.81 -0.15 1.99
C TRP A 49 -21.91 -0.97 1.32
N LYS A 50 -22.83 -1.57 2.10
CA LYS A 50 -24.02 -2.25 1.54
C LYS A 50 -24.96 -1.30 0.79
N ARG A 51 -24.91 0.00 1.11
CA ARG A 51 -25.70 1.06 0.48
C ARG A 51 -24.89 1.89 -0.52
N ALA A 52 -23.73 1.40 -0.94
CA ALA A 52 -22.90 2.08 -1.94
C ALA A 52 -23.70 2.30 -3.23
N ARG A 53 -23.53 3.48 -3.82
CA ARG A 53 -24.23 3.92 -5.03
C ARG A 53 -23.24 4.35 -6.09
N VAL A 54 -23.54 4.03 -7.34
CA VAL A 54 -22.78 4.56 -8.48
C VAL A 54 -22.79 6.08 -8.43
N GLY A 55 -21.59 6.68 -8.46
CA GLY A 55 -21.36 8.11 -8.36
C GLY A 55 -21.04 8.63 -6.95
N ASP A 56 -21.11 7.78 -5.92
CA ASP A 56 -20.54 8.08 -4.59
C ASP A 56 -19.07 8.43 -4.78
N ARG A 57 -18.66 9.61 -4.34
CA ARG A 57 -17.34 10.17 -4.63
C ARG A 57 -16.80 10.95 -3.44
N VAL A 58 -15.50 10.79 -3.17
CA VAL A 58 -14.74 11.66 -2.27
C VAL A 58 -13.48 12.14 -2.97
N THR A 59 -13.17 13.42 -2.81
CA THR A 59 -11.99 14.06 -3.39
C THR A 59 -11.20 14.76 -2.29
N TYR A 60 -9.91 14.53 -2.27
CA TYR A 60 -8.97 15.18 -1.36
C TYR A 60 -7.94 15.96 -2.16
N SER A 61 -7.52 17.12 -1.66
CA SER A 61 -6.26 17.72 -2.06
C SER A 61 -5.13 17.04 -1.30
N PHE A 62 -4.02 16.74 -1.98
CA PHE A 62 -2.84 16.18 -1.34
C PHE A 62 -1.59 16.99 -1.69
N SER A 63 -0.65 17.02 -0.76
CA SER A 63 0.69 17.54 -1.00
C SER A 63 1.71 16.72 -0.22
N GLY A 64 2.87 16.52 -0.81
CA GLY A 64 3.94 15.72 -0.27
C GLY A 64 5.28 16.34 -0.57
N THR A 65 6.19 16.27 0.40
CA THR A 65 7.57 16.72 0.27
C THR A 65 8.51 15.69 0.88
N GLN A 66 9.63 15.43 0.23
CA GLN A 66 10.64 14.50 0.72
C GLN A 66 12.04 14.99 0.36
N SER A 67 12.93 15.03 1.35
CA SER A 67 14.37 15.23 1.16
C SER A 67 14.99 13.98 0.54
N THR A 68 15.79 14.14 -0.51
CA THR A 68 16.51 13.03 -1.15
C THR A 68 17.77 12.62 -0.42
N GLU A 69 18.22 13.37 0.60
CA GLU A 69 19.45 13.08 1.33
C GLU A 69 19.24 13.02 2.85
N PRO A 70 19.84 12.01 3.53
CA PRO A 70 19.81 11.86 4.99
C PRO A 70 20.48 12.98 5.82
N ARG A 71 20.99 14.06 5.21
CA ARG A 71 21.67 15.15 5.94
C ARG A 71 21.20 16.55 5.57
N GLY A 72 20.02 16.67 4.94
CA GLY A 72 19.37 17.97 4.73
C GLY A 72 20.03 18.89 3.71
N GLY A 73 20.87 18.35 2.81
CA GLY A 73 21.52 19.08 1.71
C GLY A 73 20.97 18.79 0.31
N GLY A 74 20.05 17.82 0.18
CA GLY A 74 19.53 17.35 -1.10
C GLY A 74 18.34 18.15 -1.64
N THR A 75 18.08 18.03 -2.95
CA THR A 75 16.92 18.62 -3.62
C THR A 75 15.62 18.09 -3.01
N LEU A 76 14.75 18.99 -2.57
CA LEU A 76 13.42 18.63 -2.08
C LEU A 76 12.56 18.15 -3.25
N ARG A 77 12.10 16.89 -3.21
CA ARG A 77 11.07 16.42 -4.13
C ARG A 77 9.72 16.83 -3.61
N THR A 78 8.90 17.40 -4.48
CA THR A 78 7.55 17.81 -4.15
C THR A 78 6.56 17.17 -5.11
N LEU A 79 5.37 16.88 -4.60
CA LEU A 79 4.27 16.32 -5.35
C LEU A 79 2.98 16.84 -4.75
N GLY A 80 2.01 17.23 -5.59
CA GLY A 80 0.72 17.67 -5.11
C GLY A 80 -0.33 17.63 -6.20
N GLY A 81 -1.58 17.65 -5.78
CA GLY A 81 -2.74 17.60 -6.65
C GLY A 81 -3.96 17.08 -5.91
N GLN A 82 -4.80 16.34 -6.62
CA GLN A 82 -6.05 15.80 -6.10
C GLN A 82 -6.07 14.28 -6.20
N VAL A 83 -6.65 13.61 -5.20
CA VAL A 83 -6.96 12.19 -5.23
C VAL A 83 -8.46 12.00 -5.10
N THR A 84 -9.04 11.23 -6.02
CA THR A 84 -10.48 10.96 -6.10
C THR A 84 -10.75 9.48 -5.98
N LEU A 85 -11.67 9.11 -5.10
CA LEU A 85 -12.30 7.80 -5.08
C LEU A 85 -13.73 7.93 -5.56
N GLU A 86 -14.15 7.05 -6.47
CA GLU A 86 -15.52 7.05 -6.99
C GLU A 86 -16.04 5.63 -7.17
N VAL A 87 -17.24 5.36 -6.70
CA VAL A 87 -17.97 4.13 -7.02
C VAL A 87 -18.44 4.21 -8.47
N VAL A 88 -17.90 3.34 -9.32
CA VAL A 88 -18.18 3.34 -10.75
C VAL A 88 -19.13 2.21 -11.18
N ALA A 89 -19.23 1.14 -10.40
CA ALA A 89 -20.20 0.08 -10.60
C ALA A 89 -20.55 -0.60 -9.26
N VAL A 90 -21.77 -1.11 -9.16
CA VAL A 90 -22.24 -1.88 -8.01
C VAL A 90 -22.94 -3.12 -8.54
N GLN A 91 -22.41 -4.29 -8.19
CA GLN A 91 -23.01 -5.60 -8.45
C GLN A 91 -22.80 -6.43 -7.20
N GLN A 92 -23.78 -6.35 -6.29
CA GLN A 92 -23.69 -6.96 -4.96
C GLN A 92 -23.25 -8.43 -5.07
N PRO A 93 -22.29 -8.88 -4.23
CA PRO A 93 -21.74 -8.18 -3.06
C PRO A 93 -20.58 -7.20 -3.36
N TRP A 94 -20.27 -6.93 -4.63
CA TRP A 94 -19.10 -6.17 -5.05
C TRP A 94 -19.42 -4.72 -5.42
N VAL A 95 -18.53 -3.82 -5.01
CA VAL A 95 -18.54 -2.39 -5.31
C VAL A 95 -17.22 -2.05 -5.99
N TRP A 96 -17.27 -1.54 -7.22
CA TRP A 96 -16.07 -1.15 -7.97
C TRP A 96 -15.76 0.30 -7.70
N VAL A 97 -14.57 0.54 -7.17
CA VAL A 97 -14.06 1.87 -6.86
C VAL A 97 -12.95 2.21 -7.82
N ARG A 98 -13.07 3.37 -8.46
CA ARG A 98 -12.00 4.00 -9.22
C ARG A 98 -11.22 4.92 -8.30
N LEU A 99 -9.90 4.82 -8.33
CA LEU A 99 -8.95 5.73 -7.71
C LEU A 99 -8.18 6.47 -8.80
N ALA A 100 -8.13 7.81 -8.72
CA ALA A 100 -7.40 8.62 -9.68
C ALA A 100 -6.64 9.74 -8.96
N PHE A 101 -5.41 9.99 -9.42
CA PHE A 101 -4.61 11.14 -9.00
C PHE A 101 -4.48 12.11 -10.18
N THR A 102 -4.74 13.38 -9.93
CA THR A 102 -4.68 14.43 -10.95
C THR A 102 -3.98 15.67 -10.42
N ASP A 103 -3.55 16.56 -11.31
CA ASP A 103 -3.20 17.92 -10.92
C ASP A 103 -4.45 18.73 -10.51
N GLU A 104 -4.25 19.99 -10.11
CA GLU A 104 -5.34 20.90 -9.73
C GLU A 104 -6.33 21.20 -10.86
N ALA A 105 -5.90 21.05 -12.11
CA ALA A 105 -6.72 21.24 -13.31
C ALA A 105 -7.45 19.94 -13.74
N GLY A 106 -7.30 18.84 -12.99
CA GLY A 106 -7.92 17.56 -13.29
C GLY A 106 -7.19 16.75 -14.37
N LYS A 107 -5.96 17.11 -14.74
CA LYS A 107 -5.16 16.37 -15.71
C LYS A 107 -4.34 15.27 -15.03
N PRO A 108 -3.97 14.18 -15.73
CA PRO A 108 -3.10 13.16 -15.19
C PRO A 108 -1.76 13.74 -14.70
N LEU A 109 -1.27 13.23 -13.57
CA LEU A 109 0.04 13.60 -13.04
C LEU A 109 1.18 13.12 -13.96
N ALA A 110 2.29 13.85 -13.95
CA ALA A 110 3.48 13.49 -14.73
C ALA A 110 4.20 12.26 -14.15
N GLN A 111 4.03 11.99 -12.85
CA GLN A 111 4.66 10.88 -12.16
C GLN A 111 4.07 9.56 -12.64
N THR A 112 4.91 8.72 -13.27
CA THR A 112 4.49 7.45 -13.89
C THR A 112 3.64 6.58 -12.98
N ARG A 113 3.98 6.50 -11.68
CA ARG A 113 3.24 5.74 -10.66
C ARG A 113 1.79 6.19 -10.48
N LEU A 114 1.50 7.47 -10.64
CA LEU A 114 0.17 8.04 -10.39
C LEU A 114 -0.54 8.52 -11.66
N ALA A 115 0.07 8.33 -12.82
CA ALA A 115 -0.39 8.87 -14.09
C ALA A 115 -1.66 8.21 -14.65
N ARG A 116 -2.10 7.08 -14.07
CA ARG A 116 -3.26 6.31 -14.54
C ARG A 116 -4.26 6.08 -13.42
N GLU A 117 -5.53 6.06 -13.78
CA GLU A 117 -6.59 5.58 -12.89
C GLU A 117 -6.40 4.09 -12.58
N LEU A 118 -6.69 3.75 -11.34
CA LEU A 118 -6.67 2.41 -10.78
C LEU A 118 -8.09 1.99 -10.45
N LEU A 119 -8.35 0.69 -10.58
CA LEU A 119 -9.66 0.11 -10.28
C LEU A 119 -9.51 -0.96 -9.21
N PHE A 120 -10.44 -1.04 -8.28
CA PHE A 120 -10.48 -2.16 -7.35
C PHE A 120 -11.91 -2.47 -6.90
N PRO A 121 -12.30 -3.74 -6.89
CA PRO A 121 -13.53 -4.20 -6.29
C PRO A 121 -13.37 -4.32 -4.77
N VAL A 122 -14.39 -3.87 -4.06
CA VAL A 122 -14.53 -3.97 -2.61
C VAL A 122 -15.74 -4.81 -2.31
N ARG A 123 -15.57 -5.81 -1.44
CA ARG A 123 -16.68 -6.62 -0.94
C ARG A 123 -17.45 -5.84 0.13
N ALA A 124 -18.77 -5.71 -0.05
CA ALA A 124 -19.64 -4.88 0.78
C ALA A 124 -20.31 -5.63 1.94
N ASP A 125 -20.47 -6.95 1.85
CA ASP A 125 -21.01 -7.77 2.93
C ASP A 125 -20.01 -8.00 4.06
N THR A 126 -20.54 -8.33 5.24
CA THR A 126 -19.73 -8.64 6.42
C THR A 126 -19.36 -10.12 6.42
N THR A 127 -18.10 -10.42 6.09
CA THR A 127 -17.52 -11.78 6.13
C THR A 127 -16.86 -12.09 7.47
N ARG A 128 -16.26 -11.08 8.09
CA ARG A 128 -15.61 -11.12 9.42
C ARG A 128 -15.64 -9.75 10.10
N PRO A 129 -15.43 -9.65 11.42
CA PRO A 129 -15.12 -8.37 12.06
C PRO A 129 -13.84 -7.77 11.48
N LEU A 130 -13.90 -6.53 11.03
CA LEU A 130 -12.76 -5.72 10.63
C LEU A 130 -12.87 -4.41 11.39
N ASP A 131 -12.07 -4.27 12.45
CA ASP A 131 -11.87 -2.99 13.10
C ASP A 131 -10.37 -2.82 13.37
N VAL A 132 -9.80 -1.82 12.73
CA VAL A 132 -8.42 -1.38 12.96
C VAL A 132 -8.52 -0.08 13.75
N PRO A 133 -8.22 -0.10 15.06
CA PRO A 133 -8.24 1.11 15.86
C PRO A 133 -7.35 2.19 15.27
N HIS A 134 -7.81 3.43 15.32
CA HIS A 134 -6.99 4.56 14.95
C HIS A 134 -5.86 4.73 15.99
N ALA A 135 -4.63 4.83 15.51
CA ALA A 135 -3.46 4.97 16.36
C ALA A 135 -3.30 6.40 16.89
N GLY A 136 -2.91 6.55 18.16
CA GLY A 136 -2.56 7.82 18.78
C GLY A 136 -3.55 8.30 19.85
N GLU A 137 -3.23 9.44 20.44
CA GLU A 137 -4.07 10.12 21.43
C GLU A 137 -5.28 10.76 20.74
N VAL A 138 -6.47 10.55 21.32
CA VAL A 138 -7.74 11.01 20.76
C VAL A 138 -8.22 12.30 21.41
N SER A 139 -8.74 13.21 20.60
CA SER A 139 -9.40 14.45 21.05
C SER A 139 -10.57 14.80 20.14
N ALA A 140 -11.63 15.39 20.70
CA ALA A 140 -12.78 15.86 19.92
C ALA A 140 -12.45 17.16 19.19
N GLU A 141 -12.95 17.32 17.97
CA GLU A 141 -12.73 18.51 17.14
C GLU A 141 -13.95 18.82 16.24
N LYS A 142 -14.08 20.07 15.81
CA LYS A 142 -15.11 20.52 14.86
C LYS A 142 -14.54 21.18 13.60
N PRO A 143 -13.84 20.43 12.73
CA PRO A 143 -13.22 21.00 11.53
C PRO A 143 -14.31 21.45 10.53
N SER A 144 -14.02 22.52 9.79
CA SER A 144 -14.82 22.94 8.63
C SER A 144 -14.09 22.58 7.34
N SER A 145 -14.68 21.69 6.54
CA SER A 145 -14.08 21.15 5.32
C SER A 145 -15.17 20.74 4.33
N ALA A 146 -14.89 20.85 3.02
CA ALA A 146 -15.85 20.62 1.93
C ALA A 146 -17.19 21.35 2.12
N GLY A 147 -17.15 22.60 2.60
CA GLY A 147 -18.34 23.43 2.82
C GLY A 147 -19.23 23.03 4.00
N ARG A 148 -18.78 22.11 4.87
CA ARG A 148 -19.51 21.64 6.04
C ARG A 148 -18.65 21.65 7.31
N THR A 149 -19.26 21.87 8.47
CA THR A 149 -18.66 21.61 9.79
C THR A 149 -18.97 20.18 10.24
N TRP A 150 -17.95 19.48 10.71
CA TRP A 150 -18.03 18.07 11.10
C TRP A 150 -17.90 17.92 12.61
N GLU A 151 -18.61 16.99 13.21
CA GLU A 151 -18.25 16.46 14.53
C GLU A 151 -17.23 15.35 14.31
N ALA A 152 -16.01 15.54 14.80
CA ALA A 152 -14.87 14.70 14.45
C ALA A 152 -14.01 14.33 15.65
N SER A 153 -13.19 13.31 15.46
CA SER A 153 -12.15 12.89 16.38
C SER A 153 -10.79 13.02 15.71
N ARG A 154 -9.88 13.73 16.37
CA ARG A 154 -8.48 13.87 15.99
C ARG A 154 -7.64 12.84 16.73
N TYR A 155 -6.79 12.14 16.00
CA TYR A 155 -5.83 11.17 16.50
C TYR A 155 -4.41 11.67 16.23
N VAL A 156 -3.57 11.71 17.27
CA VAL A 156 -2.18 12.16 17.19
C VAL A 156 -1.25 11.07 17.68
N SER A 157 -0.36 10.60 16.80
CA SER A 157 0.70 9.65 17.15
C SER A 157 2.06 10.31 16.91
N ASP A 158 2.76 10.67 17.99
CA ASP A 158 4.09 11.27 17.92
C ASP A 158 5.17 10.22 18.16
N GLN A 159 5.74 9.70 17.06
CA GLN A 159 6.84 8.72 17.11
C GLN A 159 8.21 9.37 16.95
N ARG A 160 8.30 10.71 16.90
CA ARG A 160 9.56 11.44 16.74
C ARG A 160 10.61 11.13 17.82
N PRO A 161 10.24 10.87 19.09
CA PRO A 161 11.22 10.47 20.11
C PRO A 161 11.95 9.14 19.85
N VAL A 162 11.42 8.30 18.96
CA VAL A 162 12.00 7.01 18.55
C VAL A 162 12.24 6.96 17.03
N ASP A 163 12.53 8.11 16.45
CA ASP A 163 12.87 8.28 15.03
C ASP A 163 11.75 7.92 14.04
N GLY A 164 10.51 7.95 14.51
CA GLY A 164 9.31 7.83 13.69
C GLY A 164 8.67 9.17 13.33
N PRO A 165 7.61 9.14 12.51
CA PRO A 165 6.88 10.35 12.13
C PRO A 165 5.97 10.87 13.24
N LEU A 166 5.63 12.16 13.15
CA LEU A 166 4.41 12.68 13.77
C LEU A 166 3.25 12.44 12.79
N ARG A 167 2.24 11.70 13.21
CA ARG A 167 1.02 11.44 12.42
C ARG A 167 -0.17 12.11 13.09
N THR A 168 -0.94 12.83 12.30
CA THR A 168 -2.23 13.37 12.70
C THR A 168 -3.29 12.87 11.72
N ARG A 169 -4.45 12.47 12.24
CA ARG A 169 -5.61 12.09 11.45
C ARG A 169 -6.86 12.71 12.07
N VAL A 170 -7.81 13.15 11.25
CA VAL A 170 -9.10 13.68 11.69
C VAL A 170 -10.19 12.92 10.95
N TYR A 171 -11.07 12.26 11.70
CA TYR A 171 -12.17 11.46 11.16
C TYR A 171 -13.52 11.99 11.64
N ALA A 172 -14.49 12.08 10.73
CA ALA A 172 -15.88 12.33 11.07
C ALA A 172 -16.42 11.21 11.97
N ASN A 173 -17.02 11.56 13.10
CA ASN A 173 -17.66 10.59 14.01
C ASN A 173 -18.85 9.89 13.31
N GLU A 174 -19.51 10.60 12.41
CA GLU A 174 -20.53 10.06 11.50
C GLU A 174 -20.03 10.20 10.05
N PRO A 175 -19.44 9.14 9.47
CA PRO A 175 -18.82 9.20 8.16
C PRO A 175 -19.79 9.66 7.06
N GLY A 176 -21.05 9.25 7.14
CA GLY A 176 -22.08 9.54 6.13
C GLY A 176 -21.58 9.24 4.71
N PRO A 177 -21.43 10.26 3.84
CA PRO A 177 -20.93 10.07 2.47
C PRO A 177 -19.44 9.72 2.39
N LEU A 178 -18.67 9.85 3.47
CA LEU A 178 -17.22 9.59 3.55
C LEU A 178 -16.88 8.13 3.90
N TYR A 179 -17.80 7.18 3.69
CA TYR A 179 -17.58 5.78 4.04
C TYR A 179 -16.45 5.12 3.24
N LEU A 180 -16.12 5.64 2.05
CA LEU A 180 -15.01 5.16 1.21
C LEU A 180 -13.65 5.26 1.92
N THR A 181 -13.51 6.17 2.87
CA THR A 181 -12.26 6.45 3.62
C THR A 181 -12.51 6.48 5.12
N ARG A 182 -13.50 5.72 5.61
CA ARG A 182 -13.84 5.61 7.04
C ARG A 182 -14.08 6.96 7.73
N GLY A 183 -14.53 7.97 7.00
CA GLY A 183 -14.78 9.30 7.55
C GLY A 183 -13.60 10.25 7.52
N LEU A 184 -12.50 9.94 6.83
CA LEU A 184 -11.30 10.80 6.81
C LEU A 184 -11.63 12.21 6.32
N ILE A 185 -11.27 13.22 7.12
CA ILE A 185 -11.38 14.64 6.78
C ILE A 185 -9.99 15.22 6.49
N ASP A 186 -9.01 14.90 7.34
CA ASP A 186 -7.65 15.41 7.23
C ASP A 186 -6.64 14.35 7.68
N ALA A 187 -5.53 14.24 6.97
CA ALA A 187 -4.37 13.45 7.38
C ALA A 187 -3.10 14.27 7.18
N ASN A 188 -2.23 14.24 8.18
CA ASN A 188 -0.92 14.84 8.12
C ASN A 188 0.15 13.86 8.64
N ILE A 189 1.28 13.81 7.96
CA ILE A 189 2.49 13.12 8.37
C ILE A 189 3.61 14.14 8.31
N THR A 190 4.26 14.39 9.44
CA THR A 190 5.50 15.18 9.50
C THR A 190 6.65 14.23 9.78
N LEU A 191 7.65 14.23 8.89
CA LEU A 191 8.89 13.51 9.12
C LEU A 191 9.89 14.41 9.85
N SER A 192 10.43 13.91 10.95
CA SER A 192 11.56 14.53 11.62
C SER A 192 12.39 13.48 12.34
N GLY A 193 13.69 13.42 12.05
CA GLY A 193 14.64 12.44 12.63
C GLY A 193 15.56 11.84 11.57
N PHE A 194 16.79 11.47 11.97
CA PHE A 194 17.84 10.76 11.19
C PHE A 194 17.84 10.96 9.66
N GLY A 195 17.72 12.20 9.20
CA GLY A 195 17.92 12.57 7.81
C GLY A 195 16.72 12.58 6.89
N ALA A 196 15.55 12.15 7.35
CA ALA A 196 14.32 12.32 6.59
C ALA A 196 13.66 13.65 6.99
N ALA A 197 13.69 14.62 6.08
CA ALA A 197 12.90 15.84 6.18
C ALA A 197 11.78 15.80 5.14
N GLY A 198 10.59 16.22 5.53
CA GLY A 198 9.44 16.25 4.64
C GLY A 198 8.14 15.99 5.38
N GLY A 199 7.10 15.76 4.59
CA GLY A 199 5.79 15.46 5.13
C GLY A 199 4.78 15.23 4.03
N PHE A 200 3.60 14.80 4.44
CA PHE A 200 2.49 14.53 3.56
C PHE A 200 1.21 15.05 4.20
N GLN A 201 0.38 15.72 3.41
CA GLN A 201 -0.91 16.22 3.83
C GLN A 201 -1.98 15.76 2.84
N LEU A 202 -3.14 15.40 3.38
CA LEU A 202 -4.35 15.06 2.66
C LEU A 202 -5.53 15.77 3.33
N THR A 203 -6.29 16.55 2.58
CA THR A 203 -7.40 17.34 3.13
C THR A 203 -8.64 17.18 2.25
N LEU A 204 -9.78 16.88 2.86
CA LEU A 204 -11.05 16.70 2.16
C LEU A 204 -11.42 17.99 1.42
N ARG A 205 -11.75 17.85 0.14
CA ARG A 205 -12.11 18.96 -0.75
C ARG A 205 -13.58 18.92 -1.14
N GLU A 206 -14.05 17.74 -1.53
CA GLU A 206 -15.40 17.53 -2.03
C GLU A 206 -15.85 16.12 -1.67
N PHE A 207 -17.16 15.96 -1.43
CA PHE A 207 -17.82 14.68 -1.43
C PHE A 207 -19.13 14.80 -2.19
N ARG A 208 -19.56 13.69 -2.79
CA ARG A 208 -20.81 13.63 -3.53
C ARG A 208 -21.46 12.27 -3.33
N GLU A 209 -22.75 12.30 -3.12
CA GLU A 209 -23.58 11.11 -3.04
C GLU A 209 -24.02 10.68 -4.45
N GLY A 210 -23.92 9.38 -4.72
CA GLY A 210 -24.35 8.75 -5.94
C GLY A 210 -25.87 8.64 -6.05
N SER A 211 -26.34 8.24 -7.23
CA SER A 211 -27.77 8.09 -7.49
C SER A 211 -28.26 6.69 -7.12
N ALA A 212 -29.30 6.60 -6.29
CA ALA A 212 -29.98 5.34 -6.00
C ALA A 212 -30.72 4.86 -7.26
N GLY A 213 -30.17 3.86 -7.96
CA GLY A 213 -30.73 3.31 -9.20
C GLY A 213 -29.87 3.52 -10.45
N ALA A 214 -28.74 4.21 -10.34
CA ALA A 214 -27.76 4.23 -11.42
C ALA A 214 -27.09 2.86 -11.53
N ASN A 215 -27.27 2.19 -12.67
CA ASN A 215 -26.58 0.96 -13.02
C ASN A 215 -25.51 1.28 -14.06
N ALA A 216 -24.29 0.83 -13.79
CA ALA A 216 -23.17 0.94 -14.70
C ALA A 216 -22.56 -0.46 -14.91
N PRO A 217 -22.12 -0.79 -16.13
CA PRO A 217 -21.49 -2.07 -16.40
C PRO A 217 -20.21 -2.22 -15.55
N VAL A 218 -19.94 -3.44 -15.11
CA VAL A 218 -18.72 -3.74 -14.35
C VAL A 218 -17.50 -3.53 -15.26
N PRO A 219 -16.57 -2.64 -14.88
CA PRO A 219 -15.36 -2.41 -15.67
C PRO A 219 -14.37 -3.58 -15.52
N SER A 220 -13.62 -3.86 -16.58
CA SER A 220 -12.54 -4.85 -16.56
C SER A 220 -11.36 -4.37 -15.71
N LEU A 221 -10.73 -5.31 -14.98
CA LEU A 221 -9.54 -5.06 -14.16
C LEU A 221 -8.27 -4.94 -15.02
N GLU A 222 -8.20 -3.94 -15.90
CA GLU A 222 -7.02 -3.68 -16.72
C GLU A 222 -5.84 -3.16 -15.88
N ARG A 223 -6.12 -2.27 -14.94
CA ARG A 223 -5.16 -1.62 -14.04
C ARG A 223 -5.63 -1.75 -12.58
N PRO A 224 -5.62 -2.96 -12.01
CA PRO A 224 -6.07 -3.15 -10.65
C PRO A 224 -5.12 -2.47 -9.67
N LEU A 225 -5.64 -1.75 -8.67
CA LEU A 225 -4.84 -1.32 -7.52
C LEU A 225 -4.23 -2.54 -6.81
N GLY A 226 -5.01 -3.62 -6.74
CA GLY A 226 -4.64 -4.85 -6.09
C GLY A 226 -5.84 -5.78 -6.04
N PRO A 227 -6.88 -5.42 -5.28
CA PRO A 227 -8.04 -6.29 -5.04
C PRO A 227 -8.63 -6.89 -6.31
N GLY A 228 -9.02 -8.16 -6.22
CA GLY A 228 -9.56 -8.90 -7.36
C GLY A 228 -8.48 -9.45 -8.30
N SER A 229 -7.20 -9.24 -8.01
CA SER A 229 -6.07 -9.77 -8.79
C SER A 229 -5.05 -10.52 -7.96
N TYR A 230 -4.16 -11.23 -8.66
CA TYR A 230 -3.05 -11.99 -8.09
C TYR A 230 -1.85 -12.00 -9.05
N TYR A 231 -0.68 -12.33 -8.51
CA TYR A 231 0.49 -12.72 -9.30
C TYR A 231 1.25 -13.85 -8.65
N ASP A 232 1.91 -14.66 -9.48
CA ASP A 232 2.75 -15.77 -9.07
C ASP A 232 4.21 -15.39 -9.33
N ARG A 233 5.05 -15.56 -8.30
CA ARG A 233 6.48 -15.31 -8.34
C ARG A 233 7.21 -16.62 -8.06
N ARG A 234 8.02 -17.05 -9.02
CA ARG A 234 9.00 -18.11 -8.81
C ARG A 234 10.16 -17.55 -7.99
N VAL A 235 10.56 -18.27 -6.95
CA VAL A 235 11.69 -17.96 -6.08
C VAL A 235 12.68 -19.12 -6.20
N ASP A 236 13.84 -18.85 -6.80
CA ASP A 236 14.92 -19.81 -7.05
C ASP A 236 16.03 -19.69 -6.00
N VAL A 237 15.67 -19.40 -4.75
CA VAL A 237 16.62 -19.26 -3.63
C VAL A 237 16.57 -20.51 -2.76
N GLY A 238 17.73 -21.13 -2.53
CA GLY A 238 17.87 -22.34 -1.70
C GLY A 238 17.70 -23.66 -2.47
N PRO A 239 17.66 -24.82 -1.78
CA PRO A 239 17.71 -26.14 -2.41
C PRO A 239 16.41 -26.53 -3.14
N SER A 240 15.30 -25.82 -2.92
CA SER A 240 14.00 -26.17 -3.48
C SER A 240 13.30 -24.91 -4.03
N PRO A 241 13.38 -24.65 -5.35
CA PRO A 241 12.61 -23.59 -5.98
C PRO A 241 11.12 -23.73 -5.67
N SER A 242 10.46 -22.61 -5.39
CA SER A 242 9.02 -22.58 -5.10
C SER A 242 8.33 -21.48 -5.89
N VAL A 243 7.03 -21.64 -6.10
CA VAL A 243 6.17 -20.58 -6.62
C VAL A 243 5.34 -20.05 -5.46
N GLN A 244 5.41 -18.75 -5.24
CA GLN A 244 4.59 -18.04 -4.29
C GLN A 244 3.51 -17.27 -5.04
N ARG A 245 2.28 -17.32 -4.54
CA ARG A 245 1.18 -16.49 -5.02
C ARG A 245 0.94 -15.35 -4.04
N VAL A 246 0.87 -14.14 -4.59
CA VAL A 246 0.40 -12.96 -3.86
C VAL A 246 -1.02 -12.64 -4.32
N CYS A 247 -1.92 -12.56 -3.36
CA CYS A 247 -3.35 -12.36 -3.57
C CYS A 247 -3.81 -11.08 -2.90
N PHE A 248 -4.70 -10.35 -3.56
CA PHE A 248 -5.24 -9.10 -3.07
C PHE A 248 -6.77 -9.13 -3.06
N ALA A 249 -7.37 -8.68 -1.96
CA ALA A 249 -8.80 -8.45 -1.80
C ALA A 249 -9.06 -7.12 -1.10
N ALA A 250 -10.32 -6.70 -1.08
CA ALA A 250 -10.76 -5.57 -0.27
C ALA A 250 -12.13 -5.84 0.32
N GLU A 251 -12.32 -5.39 1.55
CA GLU A 251 -13.56 -5.53 2.31
C GLU A 251 -13.84 -4.21 3.05
N ARG A 252 -14.98 -3.58 2.77
CA ARG A 252 -15.53 -2.45 3.55
C ARG A 252 -14.51 -1.35 3.94
N GLY A 253 -13.66 -0.92 3.00
CA GLY A 253 -12.67 0.13 3.23
C GLY A 253 -11.31 -0.36 3.72
N TYR A 254 -11.08 -1.67 3.72
CA TYR A 254 -9.79 -2.29 4.02
C TYR A 254 -9.25 -3.08 2.82
N LEU A 255 -7.94 -3.03 2.62
CA LEU A 255 -7.17 -3.82 1.69
C LEU A 255 -6.57 -5.02 2.39
N LEU A 256 -6.62 -6.17 1.74
CA LEU A 256 -6.16 -7.46 2.27
C LEU A 256 -5.14 -8.05 1.30
N ARG A 257 -3.98 -8.45 1.82
CA ARG A 257 -2.90 -9.10 1.07
C ARG A 257 -2.52 -10.42 1.74
N THR A 258 -2.46 -11.51 0.96
CA THR A 258 -1.83 -12.77 1.39
C THR A 258 -0.69 -13.13 0.47
N GLU A 259 0.28 -13.86 1.00
CA GLU A 259 1.38 -14.44 0.25
C GLU A 259 1.63 -15.85 0.76
N ALA A 260 1.55 -16.85 -0.11
CA ALA A 260 1.72 -18.24 0.25
C ALA A 260 2.30 -19.06 -0.91
N PRO A 261 3.02 -20.16 -0.64
CA PRO A 261 3.38 -21.14 -1.65
C PRO A 261 2.14 -21.68 -2.37
N VAL A 262 2.27 -21.98 -3.66
CA VAL A 262 1.14 -22.43 -4.49
C VAL A 262 1.54 -23.58 -5.40
N ASP A 263 0.64 -24.57 -5.52
CA ASP A 263 0.76 -25.62 -6.52
C ASP A 263 0.33 -25.11 -7.91
N ALA A 264 0.81 -25.77 -8.97
CA ALA A 264 0.56 -25.35 -10.36
C ALA A 264 -0.93 -25.16 -10.71
N ASN A 265 -1.83 -25.91 -10.05
CA ASN A 265 -3.27 -25.93 -10.32
C ASN A 265 -4.13 -25.32 -9.19
N ALA A 266 -3.52 -24.60 -8.24
CA ALA A 266 -4.30 -24.05 -7.13
C ALA A 266 -5.29 -22.98 -7.60
N ALA A 267 -6.48 -22.96 -6.99
CA ALA A 267 -7.46 -21.91 -7.20
C ALA A 267 -6.84 -20.52 -6.94
N PRO A 268 -7.26 -19.47 -7.68
CA PRO A 268 -6.58 -18.17 -7.67
C PRO A 268 -6.36 -17.59 -6.27
N CYS A 269 -7.43 -17.26 -5.53
CA CYS A 269 -7.37 -16.74 -4.16
C CYS A 269 -8.67 -17.15 -3.45
N SER A 270 -8.62 -17.68 -2.23
CA SER A 270 -9.82 -18.21 -1.56
C SER A 270 -9.96 -17.85 -0.08
N ASP A 271 -8.86 -17.56 0.62
CA ASP A 271 -8.89 -17.27 2.05
C ASP A 271 -8.12 -15.98 2.39
N PHE A 272 -8.82 -15.04 3.02
CA PHE A 272 -8.27 -13.81 3.57
C PHE A 272 -8.61 -13.66 5.07
N SER A 273 -9.13 -14.71 5.72
CA SER A 273 -9.72 -14.61 7.06
C SER A 273 -8.72 -14.28 8.15
N GLN A 274 -7.43 -14.57 7.94
CA GLN A 274 -6.33 -14.34 8.89
C GLN A 274 -5.45 -13.14 8.53
N VAL A 275 -5.81 -12.40 7.49
CA VAL A 275 -5.00 -11.27 7.01
C VAL A 275 -5.21 -10.05 7.87
N GLU A 276 -4.12 -9.38 8.22
CA GLU A 276 -4.14 -8.04 8.82
C GLU A 276 -4.67 -7.02 7.80
N PRO A 277 -5.80 -6.37 8.09
CA PRO A 277 -6.41 -5.41 7.17
C PRO A 277 -5.63 -4.08 7.15
N GLU A 278 -5.30 -3.59 5.97
CA GLU A 278 -4.74 -2.26 5.77
C GLU A 278 -5.87 -1.27 5.45
N PRO A 279 -6.08 -0.20 6.23
CA PRO A 279 -7.11 0.79 5.91
C PRO A 279 -6.84 1.49 4.57
N LEU A 280 -7.88 1.64 3.74
CA LEU A 280 -7.74 2.25 2.41
C LEU A 280 -7.14 3.65 2.49
N GLU A 281 -7.48 4.43 3.51
CA GLU A 281 -6.91 5.76 3.74
C GLU A 281 -5.39 5.77 3.88
N GLU A 282 -4.77 4.74 4.47
CA GLU A 282 -3.31 4.66 4.57
C GLU A 282 -2.69 4.34 3.20
N VAL A 283 -3.38 3.56 2.35
CA VAL A 283 -2.93 3.33 0.97
C VAL A 283 -3.00 4.60 0.12
N LEU A 284 -4.02 5.45 0.31
CA LEU A 284 -4.09 6.76 -0.38
C LEU A 284 -2.92 7.67 -0.02
N ILE A 285 -2.42 7.56 1.21
CA ILE A 285 -1.28 8.33 1.71
C ILE A 285 0.04 7.73 1.21
N ASN A 286 0.15 6.40 1.19
CA ASN A 286 1.36 5.68 0.80
C ASN A 286 1.66 5.79 -0.71
N LEU A 287 0.64 5.80 -1.57
CA LEU A 287 0.85 5.85 -3.03
C LEU A 287 1.63 7.10 -3.51
N PRO A 288 1.26 8.34 -3.13
CA PRO A 288 2.09 9.52 -3.39
C PRO A 288 3.45 9.48 -2.73
N TRP A 289 3.54 8.91 -1.53
CA TRP A 289 4.80 8.78 -0.81
C TRP A 289 5.79 7.88 -1.57
N GLU A 290 5.32 6.74 -2.07
CA GLU A 290 6.10 5.86 -2.93
C GLU A 290 6.55 6.56 -4.21
N ALA A 291 5.65 7.34 -4.84
CA ALA A 291 5.98 8.12 -6.04
C ALA A 291 7.08 9.18 -5.80
N LEU A 292 7.10 9.81 -4.62
CA LEU A 292 8.19 10.72 -4.22
C LEU A 292 9.51 9.98 -4.01
N SER A 293 9.45 8.82 -3.35
CA SER A 293 10.63 8.04 -2.96
C SER A 293 11.30 7.32 -4.13
N SER A 294 10.53 6.77 -5.07
CA SER A 294 11.06 5.91 -6.14
C SER A 294 11.81 6.68 -7.23
N GLY A 295 11.64 8.00 -7.31
CA GLY A 295 12.16 8.81 -8.40
C GLY A 295 11.50 8.50 -9.75
N ASP A 296 12.19 8.85 -10.84
CA ASP A 296 11.71 8.63 -12.19
C ASP A 296 11.62 7.14 -12.52
N TRP A 297 10.58 6.76 -13.27
CA TRP A 297 10.43 5.41 -13.81
C TRP A 297 10.75 5.40 -15.30
N PRO A 298 11.49 4.40 -15.82
CA PRO A 298 12.09 3.27 -15.11
C PRO A 298 13.23 3.70 -14.15
N PRO A 299 13.60 2.91 -13.13
CA PRO A 299 14.62 3.28 -12.12
C PRO A 299 16.05 3.50 -12.65
N ALA A 300 16.24 3.51 -13.97
CA ALA A 300 17.52 3.38 -14.64
C ALA A 300 18.46 4.57 -14.38
N THR A 301 19.46 4.33 -13.53
CA THR A 301 20.66 5.17 -13.38
C THR A 301 21.96 4.41 -13.71
N ALA A 302 21.88 3.13 -14.10
CA ALA A 302 23.07 2.33 -14.43
C ALA A 302 23.58 2.49 -15.87
N ALA A 303 24.89 2.29 -16.03
CA ALA A 303 25.63 2.46 -17.28
C ALA A 303 25.28 1.43 -18.39
N SER A 304 24.60 0.32 -18.04
CA SER A 304 24.20 -0.73 -19.00
C SER A 304 22.74 -1.15 -18.81
N VAL A 305 21.85 -0.50 -19.56
CA VAL A 305 20.44 -0.85 -19.66
C VAL A 305 20.18 -1.49 -21.02
N THR A 306 19.66 -2.72 -21.02
CA THR A 306 19.29 -3.44 -22.24
C THR A 306 17.77 -3.42 -22.41
N ARG A 307 17.30 -3.00 -23.58
CA ARG A 307 15.88 -3.10 -23.96
C ARG A 307 15.57 -4.51 -24.44
N GLY A 308 14.42 -5.04 -24.03
CA GLY A 308 13.94 -6.34 -24.47
C GLY A 308 12.46 -6.53 -24.18
N THR A 309 12.05 -7.80 -24.21
CA THR A 309 10.68 -8.22 -23.91
C THR A 309 10.72 -9.19 -22.74
N PHE A 310 9.90 -8.93 -21.74
CA PHE A 310 9.65 -9.89 -20.66
C PHE A 310 8.44 -10.75 -21.01
N THR A 311 8.54 -12.06 -20.73
CA THR A 311 7.50 -13.03 -21.05
C THR A 311 7.06 -13.84 -19.83
N ALA A 312 5.75 -14.04 -19.70
CA ALA A 312 5.14 -14.85 -18.65
C ALA A 312 3.75 -15.33 -19.09
N GLU A 313 3.46 -16.62 -18.96
CA GLU A 313 2.18 -17.25 -19.34
C GLU A 313 1.66 -16.82 -20.74
N GLY A 314 2.55 -16.74 -21.73
CA GLY A 314 2.19 -16.34 -23.11
C GLY A 314 1.90 -14.84 -23.30
N ARG A 315 2.15 -14.02 -22.28
CA ARG A 315 2.08 -12.56 -22.35
C ARG A 315 3.47 -11.98 -22.58
N GLU A 316 3.52 -10.92 -23.37
CA GLU A 316 4.74 -10.19 -23.69
C GLU A 316 4.60 -8.72 -23.27
N VAL A 317 5.62 -8.19 -22.58
CA VAL A 317 5.64 -6.80 -22.13
C VAL A 317 7.01 -6.17 -22.40
N PRO A 318 7.07 -4.90 -22.83
CA PRO A 318 8.32 -4.17 -22.97
C PRO A 318 9.08 -4.11 -21.63
N ALA A 319 10.36 -4.45 -21.65
CA ALA A 319 11.17 -4.54 -20.46
C ALA A 319 12.56 -3.89 -20.62
N LEU A 320 13.12 -3.49 -19.50
CA LEU A 320 14.47 -2.98 -19.37
C LEU A 320 15.23 -3.84 -18.37
N THR A 321 16.35 -4.40 -18.81
CA THR A 321 17.22 -5.19 -17.95
C THR A 321 18.45 -4.37 -17.60
N GLU A 322 18.63 -4.16 -16.32
CA GLU A 322 19.81 -3.59 -15.71
C GLU A 322 20.74 -4.72 -15.25
N GLN A 323 22.03 -4.51 -15.41
CA GLN A 323 23.06 -5.37 -14.84
C GLN A 323 24.06 -4.51 -14.06
N SER A 324 24.36 -4.93 -12.84
CA SER A 324 25.44 -4.37 -12.03
C SER A 324 26.40 -5.48 -11.63
N THR A 325 27.63 -5.10 -11.31
CA THR A 325 28.67 -6.02 -10.88
C THR A 325 29.30 -5.46 -9.62
N GLU A 326 29.31 -6.26 -8.56
CA GLU A 326 29.82 -5.83 -7.26
C GLU A 326 30.70 -6.92 -6.65
N ASN A 327 31.69 -6.51 -5.88
CA ASN A 327 32.51 -7.42 -5.09
C ASN A 327 31.92 -7.50 -3.68
N VAL A 328 31.31 -8.63 -3.36
CA VAL A 328 30.68 -8.87 -2.06
C VAL A 328 31.49 -9.96 -1.36
N GLU A 329 32.10 -9.62 -0.22
CA GLU A 329 32.92 -10.54 0.58
C GLU A 329 34.07 -11.21 -0.23
N GLY A 330 34.71 -10.44 -1.12
CA GLY A 330 35.81 -10.92 -1.96
C GLY A 330 35.38 -11.82 -3.13
N THR A 331 34.08 -12.02 -3.33
CA THR A 331 33.53 -12.74 -4.49
C THR A 331 32.80 -11.76 -5.40
N GLN A 332 33.19 -11.75 -6.68
CA GLN A 332 32.51 -10.94 -7.68
C GLN A 332 31.14 -11.54 -7.98
N ARG A 333 30.10 -10.71 -7.89
CA ARG A 333 28.71 -11.05 -8.18
C ARG A 333 28.18 -10.15 -9.29
N VAL A 334 27.32 -10.72 -10.12
CA VAL A 334 26.55 -10.00 -11.13
C VAL A 334 25.10 -10.03 -10.72
N PHE A 335 24.52 -8.85 -10.54
CA PHE A 335 23.09 -8.69 -10.29
C PHE A 335 22.42 -8.30 -11.59
N SER A 336 21.30 -8.95 -11.90
CA SER A 336 20.45 -8.54 -13.01
C SER A 336 19.04 -8.28 -12.51
N GLN A 337 18.47 -7.14 -12.89
CA GLN A 337 17.11 -6.77 -12.56
C GLN A 337 16.38 -6.38 -13.85
N THR A 338 15.20 -6.94 -14.07
CA THR A 338 14.35 -6.65 -15.23
C THR A 338 13.13 -5.90 -14.76
N TYR A 339 12.95 -4.67 -15.24
CA TYR A 339 11.84 -3.79 -14.95
C TYR A 339 10.90 -3.67 -16.15
N ALA A 340 9.64 -3.29 -15.90
CA ALA A 340 8.73 -2.86 -16.95
C ALA A 340 9.25 -1.57 -17.60
N ALA A 341 9.42 -1.56 -18.93
CA ALA A 341 9.77 -0.34 -19.65
C ALA A 341 8.60 0.66 -19.64
N ASP A 342 7.38 0.14 -19.78
CA ASP A 342 6.13 0.85 -19.55
C ASP A 342 5.25 0.01 -18.59
N PRO A 343 5.10 0.42 -17.32
CA PRO A 343 4.30 -0.30 -16.33
C PRO A 343 2.79 -0.30 -16.65
N TRP A 344 2.37 0.54 -17.59
CA TRP A 344 0.98 0.66 -18.05
C TRP A 344 0.71 -0.06 -19.37
N ALA A 345 1.70 -0.78 -19.91
CA ALA A 345 1.54 -1.54 -21.15
C ALA A 345 0.37 -2.53 -21.06
N PRO A 346 -0.40 -2.73 -22.15
CA PRO A 346 -1.60 -3.56 -22.15
C PRO A 346 -1.33 -5.03 -21.80
N GLY A 347 -0.12 -5.55 -22.05
CA GLY A 347 0.26 -6.91 -21.65
C GLY A 347 0.18 -7.15 -20.14
N PHE A 348 0.27 -6.10 -19.32
CA PHE A 348 0.08 -6.16 -17.87
C PHE A 348 -1.37 -6.17 -17.41
N ALA A 349 -2.37 -6.25 -18.30
CA ALA A 349 -3.78 -6.30 -17.89
C ALA A 349 -4.01 -7.37 -16.79
N GLY A 350 -4.61 -6.96 -15.67
CA GLY A 350 -4.83 -7.81 -14.50
C GLY A 350 -3.63 -7.99 -13.55
N LEU A 351 -2.46 -7.42 -13.84
CA LEU A 351 -1.34 -7.37 -12.89
C LEU A 351 -1.60 -6.24 -11.87
N PRO A 352 -1.52 -6.51 -10.54
CA PRO A 352 -1.72 -5.49 -9.51
C PRO A 352 -0.67 -4.39 -9.56
N TYR A 353 -1.05 -3.20 -9.09
CA TYR A 353 -0.23 -1.99 -9.08
C TYR A 353 1.17 -2.24 -8.52
N GLU A 354 1.29 -2.86 -7.35
CA GLU A 354 2.57 -3.12 -6.67
C GLU A 354 3.57 -3.82 -7.60
N ALA A 355 3.14 -4.90 -8.27
CA ALA A 355 4.00 -5.73 -9.11
C ALA A 355 4.45 -5.03 -10.41
N ARG A 356 3.74 -4.00 -10.88
CA ARG A 356 4.13 -3.22 -12.07
C ARG A 356 5.35 -2.34 -11.81
N PHE A 357 5.55 -1.96 -10.55
CA PHE A 357 6.60 -1.04 -10.11
C PHE A 357 7.67 -1.72 -9.26
N GLN A 358 7.77 -3.05 -9.38
CA GLN A 358 8.84 -3.89 -8.84
C GLN A 358 9.60 -4.58 -9.98
N PRO A 359 10.80 -5.15 -9.74
CA PRO A 359 11.47 -6.00 -10.73
C PRO A 359 10.57 -7.18 -11.12
N LEU A 360 10.30 -7.33 -12.42
CA LEU A 360 9.60 -8.48 -13.01
C LEU A 360 10.45 -9.75 -12.90
N ALA A 361 11.76 -9.60 -12.94
CA ALA A 361 12.73 -10.63 -12.59
C ALA A 361 13.97 -10.03 -11.94
N SER A 362 14.57 -10.79 -11.03
CA SER A 362 15.88 -10.53 -10.46
C SER A 362 16.70 -11.82 -10.44
N SER A 363 18.01 -11.72 -10.67
CA SER A 363 18.92 -12.85 -10.56
C SER A 363 20.28 -12.41 -10.06
N THR A 364 20.92 -13.30 -9.28
CA THR A 364 22.28 -13.13 -8.80
C THR A 364 23.13 -14.27 -9.34
N GLU A 365 24.26 -13.92 -9.95
CA GLU A 365 25.26 -14.87 -10.45
C GLU A 365 26.60 -14.63 -9.75
N ARG A 366 27.22 -15.69 -9.24
CA ARG A 366 28.60 -15.68 -8.75
C ARG A 366 29.56 -15.83 -9.91
N VAL A 367 30.64 -15.04 -9.92
CA VAL A 367 31.76 -15.24 -10.85
C VAL A 367 32.80 -16.13 -10.17
N ALA A 368 32.86 -17.39 -10.58
CA ALA A 368 33.83 -18.37 -10.11
C ALA A 368 35.25 -18.09 -10.68
N ALA A 369 36.25 -18.75 -10.09
CA ALA A 369 37.62 -18.69 -10.59
C ALA A 369 37.67 -19.06 -12.08
N GLY A 370 38.32 -18.21 -12.89
CA GLY A 370 38.32 -18.33 -14.36
C GLY A 370 37.18 -17.60 -15.08
N GLY A 371 36.37 -16.81 -14.38
CA GLY A 371 35.36 -15.91 -14.98
C GLY A 371 34.02 -16.57 -15.30
N LYS A 372 33.83 -17.85 -14.94
CA LYS A 372 32.57 -18.58 -15.17
C LYS A 372 31.49 -18.05 -14.25
N ARG A 373 30.30 -17.77 -14.79
CA ARG A 373 29.12 -17.37 -14.01
C ARG A 373 28.32 -18.57 -13.54
N GLU A 374 27.94 -18.58 -12.27
CA GLU A 374 27.16 -19.63 -11.62
C GLU A 374 25.93 -19.01 -10.93
N PRO A 375 24.70 -19.48 -11.18
CA PRO A 375 23.50 -18.91 -10.58
C PRO A 375 23.47 -19.17 -9.06
N GLU A 376 23.25 -18.11 -8.26
CA GLU A 376 23.05 -18.22 -6.81
C GLU A 376 21.57 -18.13 -6.42
N GLY A 377 20.73 -17.54 -7.27
CA GLY A 377 19.28 -17.50 -7.08
C GLY A 377 18.63 -16.31 -7.76
N GLY A 378 17.32 -16.18 -7.59
CA GLY A 378 16.56 -15.10 -8.19
C GLY A 378 15.07 -15.18 -7.93
N THR A 379 14.36 -14.18 -8.44
CA THR A 379 12.90 -14.17 -8.47
C THR A 379 12.39 -13.83 -9.86
N ARG A 380 11.23 -14.35 -10.24
CA ARG A 380 10.60 -14.04 -11.52
C ARG A 380 9.09 -14.10 -11.41
N ILE A 381 8.39 -13.08 -11.89
CA ILE A 381 6.94 -13.17 -12.11
C ILE A 381 6.68 -14.19 -13.23
N VAL A 382 5.90 -15.22 -12.95
CA VAL A 382 5.63 -16.31 -13.90
C VAL A 382 4.19 -16.31 -14.41
N ARG A 383 3.28 -15.67 -13.69
CA ARG A 383 1.84 -15.64 -14.00
C ARG A 383 1.13 -14.51 -13.24
N TRP A 384 0.01 -14.02 -13.76
CA TRP A 384 -0.89 -13.10 -13.06
C TRP A 384 -2.28 -13.11 -13.68
N GLY A 385 -3.27 -12.64 -12.94
CA GLY A 385 -4.64 -12.58 -13.42
C GLY A 385 -5.61 -12.00 -12.42
N SER A 386 -6.89 -12.02 -12.81
CA SER A 386 -8.00 -11.71 -11.91
C SER A 386 -8.65 -12.99 -11.39
N TRP A 387 -9.08 -12.96 -10.13
CA TRP A 387 -9.82 -14.06 -9.50
C TRP A 387 -11.31 -13.75 -9.34
N LEU A 388 -11.73 -12.54 -9.68
CA LEU A 388 -13.14 -12.16 -9.79
C LEU A 388 -13.59 -12.34 -11.24
N GLY A 389 -14.19 -13.50 -11.53
CA GLY A 389 -14.67 -13.82 -12.87
C GLY A 389 -16.04 -13.21 -13.20
N GLY A 390 -16.20 -12.72 -14.44
CA GLY A 390 -17.46 -12.41 -15.13
C GLY A 390 -17.91 -10.93 -15.00
N GLN A 391 -18.06 -10.14 -16.06
CA GLN A 391 -18.74 -10.49 -17.32
C GLN A 391 -17.92 -10.06 -18.55
N LYS A 392 -17.75 -11.00 -19.49
CA LYS A 392 -17.74 -10.67 -20.91
C LYS A 392 -19.15 -10.89 -21.44
#